data_AF-A0A2V5Q8U8-F1
#
_entry.id   AF-A0A2V5Q8U8-F1
#
_cell.length_a   1.000
_cell.length_b   1.000
_cell.length_c   1.000
_cell.angle_alpha   90.00
_cell.angle_beta   90.00
_cell.angle_gamma   90.00
#
_symmetry.space_group_name_H-M   'P 1'
#
loop_
_entity.id
_entity.type
_entity.pdbx_description
1 polymer ?
#
loop_
_entity_poly.entity_id
_entity_poly.type
_entity_poly.pdbx_seq_one_letter_code
_entity_poly.pdbx_strand_id
1 'polypeptide(L)'
;MKKLRVAVLYGGRSGEHEVSLQSAASVINHLDRNRFEIVPVAIDKRGRWHLNDISLLEGKKSLPVFKDAPKVVLPPNPADKAGGNALIRLGGKGEAQGIDVVFPVMHGPLCEDGTIQGLLELADLPYVGCGVLASALAMDKEMAKRVARDAGVPIVPYVSLKHEVWKKEKQ
;
A
#
# COMPACT_ATOMS: atom_id res chain seq x y z
N MET A 1 -1.76 -2.49 -28.38
CA MET A 1 -2.64 -2.12 -27.25
C MET A 1 -1.93 -1.09 -26.38
N LYS A 2 -2.66 -0.15 -25.78
CA LYS A 2 -2.11 0.78 -24.79
C LYS A 2 -1.72 0.00 -23.52
N LYS A 3 -0.52 0.22 -22.98
CA LYS A 3 -0.08 -0.40 -21.71
C LYS A 3 -0.84 0.24 -20.55
N LEU A 4 -1.17 -0.56 -19.54
CA LEU A 4 -1.75 -0.06 -18.28
C LEU A 4 -0.63 0.42 -17.35
N ARG A 5 -0.80 1.59 -16.76
CA ARG A 5 0.16 2.18 -15.82
C ARG A 5 -0.12 1.68 -14.41
N VAL A 6 0.81 0.90 -13.87
CA VAL A 6 0.71 0.25 -12.55
C VAL A 6 1.58 0.99 -11.56
N ALA A 7 0.97 1.67 -10.59
CA ALA A 7 1.71 2.27 -9.48
C ALA A 7 2.09 1.18 -8.47
N VAL A 8 3.37 0.85 -8.36
CA VAL A 8 3.84 -0.12 -7.37
C VAL A 8 4.27 0.63 -6.12
N LEU A 9 3.48 0.52 -5.04
CA LEU A 9 3.79 1.16 -3.75
C LEU A 9 4.61 0.20 -2.89
N TYR A 10 5.72 0.67 -2.32
CA TYR A 10 6.60 -0.17 -1.50
C TYR A 10 7.31 0.64 -0.39
N GLY A 11 7.89 -0.04 0.58
CA GLY A 11 8.43 0.53 1.82
C GLY A 11 7.35 0.69 2.89
N GLY A 12 7.14 1.92 3.36
CA GLY A 12 6.11 2.27 4.35
C GLY A 12 6.66 2.56 5.75
N ARG A 13 5.79 3.06 6.63
CA ARG A 13 6.08 3.34 8.05
C ARG A 13 5.78 2.12 8.92
N SER A 14 6.47 1.03 8.64
CA SER A 14 6.25 -0.26 9.30
C SER A 14 7.56 -0.90 9.75
N GLY A 15 7.48 -1.81 10.72
CA GLY A 15 8.59 -2.68 11.10
C GLY A 15 8.98 -3.67 9.99
N GLU A 16 8.13 -3.82 8.97
CA GLU A 16 8.32 -4.72 7.82
C GLU A 16 8.75 -3.96 6.55
N HIS A 17 9.25 -2.74 6.71
CA HIS A 17 9.70 -1.88 5.60
C HIS A 17 10.67 -2.61 4.66
N GLU A 18 11.69 -3.28 5.20
CA GLU A 18 12.70 -4.02 4.43
C GLU A 18 12.11 -5.22 3.67
N VAL A 19 11.12 -5.88 4.24
CA VAL A 19 10.40 -7.01 3.59
C VAL A 19 9.61 -6.50 2.39
N SER A 20 8.99 -5.32 2.52
CA SER A 20 8.29 -4.67 1.42
C SER A 20 9.24 -4.32 0.26
N LEU A 21 10.47 -3.85 0.54
CA LEU A 21 11.47 -3.56 -0.50
C LEU A 21 11.85 -4.81 -1.31
N GLN A 22 11.95 -5.98 -0.67
CA GLN A 22 12.24 -7.26 -1.33
C GLN A 22 11.03 -7.79 -2.09
N SER A 23 9.83 -7.68 -1.51
CA SER A 23 8.58 -8.09 -2.13
C SER A 23 8.33 -7.30 -3.43
N ALA A 24 8.53 -5.99 -3.38
CA ALA A 24 8.37 -5.10 -4.52
C ALA A 24 9.42 -5.34 -5.61
N ALA A 25 10.66 -5.68 -5.24
CA ALA A 25 11.66 -6.11 -6.20
C ALA A 25 11.20 -7.34 -7.00
N SER A 26 10.62 -8.33 -6.33
CA SER A 26 10.04 -9.51 -7.00
C SER A 26 8.94 -9.11 -7.99
N VAL A 27 8.01 -8.26 -7.57
CA VAL A 27 6.92 -7.76 -8.44
C VAL A 27 7.47 -7.02 -9.66
N ILE A 28 8.36 -6.05 -9.46
CA ILE A 28 8.94 -5.23 -10.54
C ILE A 28 9.71 -6.06 -11.58
N ASN A 29 10.42 -7.09 -11.11
CA ASN A 29 11.22 -7.96 -11.99
C ASN A 29 10.36 -8.92 -12.83
N HIS A 30 9.12 -9.22 -12.43
CA HIS A 30 8.27 -10.22 -13.09
C HIS A 30 7.00 -9.65 -13.74
N LEU A 31 6.66 -8.38 -13.48
CA LEU A 31 5.51 -7.76 -14.11
C LEU A 31 5.72 -7.61 -15.63
N ASP A 32 4.77 -8.10 -16.43
CA ASP A 32 4.85 -8.14 -17.88
C ASP A 32 4.96 -6.73 -18.50
N ARG A 33 6.15 -6.39 -18.99
CA ARG A 33 6.45 -5.09 -19.58
C ARG A 33 5.76 -4.85 -20.92
N ASN A 34 5.22 -5.87 -21.58
CA ASN A 34 4.44 -5.70 -22.81
C ASN A 34 3.02 -5.21 -22.50
N ARG A 35 2.51 -5.50 -21.31
CA ARG A 35 1.16 -5.13 -20.86
C ARG A 35 1.14 -3.94 -19.93
N PHE A 36 2.20 -3.77 -19.13
CA PHE A 36 2.23 -2.80 -18.05
C PHE A 36 3.40 -1.81 -18.17
N GLU A 37 3.10 -0.55 -17.90
CA GLU A 37 4.08 0.49 -17.60
C GLU A 37 4.17 0.62 -16.09
N ILE A 38 5.35 0.43 -15.51
CA ILE A 38 5.52 0.44 -14.05
C ILE A 38 5.84 1.85 -13.58
N VAL A 39 5.10 2.32 -12.58
CA VAL A 39 5.34 3.59 -11.88
C VAL A 39 5.76 3.28 -10.44
N PRO A 40 7.06 3.16 -10.13
CA PRO A 40 7.53 2.77 -8.81
C PRO A 40 7.46 3.93 -7.82
N VAL A 41 6.81 3.71 -6.67
CA VAL A 41 6.68 4.71 -5.62
C VAL A 41 7.16 4.15 -4.29
N ALA A 42 8.31 4.65 -3.83
CA ALA A 42 8.86 4.29 -2.53
C ALA A 42 8.26 5.19 -1.43
N ILE A 43 7.74 4.59 -0.38
CA ILE A 43 7.33 5.30 0.85
C ILE A 43 8.45 5.10 1.87
N ASP A 44 9.12 6.18 2.27
CA ASP A 44 10.19 6.09 3.26
C ASP A 44 9.64 5.80 4.68
N LYS A 45 10.55 5.50 5.62
CA LYS A 45 10.19 5.26 7.04
C LYS A 45 9.55 6.46 7.76
N ARG A 46 9.53 7.64 7.13
CA ARG A 46 8.81 8.84 7.60
C ARG A 46 7.45 9.02 6.91
N GLY A 47 7.08 8.13 5.99
CA GLY A 47 5.82 8.16 5.25
C GLY A 47 5.82 9.09 4.04
N ARG A 48 6.99 9.55 3.59
CA ARG A 48 7.08 10.41 2.41
C ARG A 48 7.21 9.54 1.17
N TRP A 49 6.44 9.87 0.14
CA TRP A 49 6.37 9.11 -1.10
C TRP A 49 7.32 9.71 -2.14
N HIS A 50 8.11 8.86 -2.76
CA HIS A 50 9.19 9.21 -3.69
C HIS A 50 8.97 8.43 -5.00
N LEU A 51 8.84 9.15 -6.10
CA LEU A 51 8.68 8.59 -7.44
C LEU A 51 10.05 8.22 -8.00
N ASN A 52 10.24 6.95 -8.37
CA ASN A 52 11.53 6.45 -8.84
C ASN A 52 11.51 6.10 -10.33
N ASP A 53 12.69 6.11 -10.94
CA ASP A 53 12.88 5.61 -12.29
C ASP A 53 13.05 4.09 -12.27
N ILE A 54 12.26 3.39 -13.09
CA ILE A 54 12.27 1.94 -13.20
C ILE A 54 13.64 1.38 -13.60
N SER A 55 14.40 2.09 -14.44
CA SER A 55 15.73 1.68 -14.91
C SER A 55 16.75 1.54 -13.78
N LEU A 56 16.55 2.23 -12.65
CA LEU A 56 17.41 2.16 -11.48
C LEU A 56 17.08 0.96 -10.56
N LEU A 57 15.94 0.30 -10.80
CA LEU A 57 15.35 -0.71 -9.92
C LEU A 57 15.41 -2.13 -10.50
N GLU A 58 15.57 -2.27 -11.82
CA GLU A 58 15.58 -3.56 -12.50
C GLU A 58 16.72 -4.48 -12.02
N GLY A 59 16.40 -5.76 -11.83
CA GLY A 59 17.35 -6.79 -11.42
C GLY A 59 17.78 -6.71 -9.95
N LYS A 60 17.30 -5.74 -9.17
CA LYS A 60 17.57 -5.65 -7.74
C LYS A 60 16.83 -6.75 -6.99
N LYS A 61 17.44 -7.27 -5.91
CA LYS A 61 16.80 -8.19 -4.96
C LYS A 61 16.03 -7.46 -3.85
N SER A 62 16.39 -6.21 -3.59
CA SER A 62 15.73 -5.32 -2.65
C SER A 62 15.79 -3.91 -3.23
N LEU A 63 14.65 -3.23 -3.30
CA LEU A 63 14.58 -1.91 -3.91
C LEU A 63 15.14 -0.83 -2.98
N PRO A 64 15.96 0.11 -3.48
CA PRO A 64 16.37 1.27 -2.71
C PRO A 64 15.23 2.28 -2.49
N VAL A 65 15.39 3.13 -1.49
CA VAL A 65 14.57 4.34 -1.27
C VAL A 65 15.45 5.57 -1.48
N PHE A 66 15.31 6.22 -2.63
CA PHE A 66 16.07 7.43 -2.96
C PHE A 66 15.40 8.66 -2.32
N LYS A 67 16.00 9.20 -1.25
CA LYS A 67 15.42 10.34 -0.50
C LYS A 67 15.36 11.65 -1.27
N ASP A 68 16.21 11.77 -2.31
CA ASP A 68 16.31 12.94 -3.18
C ASP A 68 15.47 12.78 -4.45
N ALA A 69 14.79 11.65 -4.63
CA ALA A 69 13.87 11.46 -5.74
C ALA A 69 12.64 12.39 -5.61
N PRO A 70 11.97 12.72 -6.72
CA PRO A 70 10.80 13.59 -6.69
C PRO A 70 9.73 13.09 -5.72
N LYS A 71 9.30 13.97 -4.81
CA LYS A 71 8.22 13.65 -3.88
C LYS A 71 6.89 13.73 -4.59
N VAL A 72 6.00 12.78 -4.32
CA VAL A 72 4.66 12.74 -4.89
C VAL A 72 3.60 12.62 -3.80
N VAL A 73 2.36 12.98 -4.14
CA VAL A 73 1.17 12.68 -3.35
C VAL A 73 0.11 12.07 -4.25
N LEU A 74 -0.74 11.23 -3.66
CA LEU A 74 -1.98 10.78 -4.28
C LEU A 74 -3.14 11.56 -3.65
N PRO A 75 -3.78 12.50 -4.36
CA PRO A 75 -4.96 13.18 -3.86
C PRO A 75 -6.16 12.23 -3.79
N PRO A 76 -7.03 12.32 -2.77
CA PRO A 76 -8.32 11.62 -2.72
C PRO A 76 -9.32 12.31 -3.67
N ASN A 77 -9.03 12.26 -4.96
CA ASN A 77 -9.82 12.91 -6.00
C ASN A 77 -10.07 11.93 -7.15
N PRO A 78 -11.30 11.44 -7.33
CA PRO A 78 -11.67 10.58 -8.45
C PRO A 78 -11.32 11.21 -9.81
N ALA A 79 -11.02 10.37 -10.80
CA ALA A 79 -10.82 10.85 -12.17
C ALA A 79 -12.10 11.42 -12.79
N ASP A 80 -11.99 12.61 -13.36
CA ASP A 80 -12.97 13.20 -14.26
C ASP A 80 -12.32 13.67 -15.58
N LYS A 81 -13.07 14.43 -16.38
CA LYS A 81 -12.58 14.99 -17.65
C LYS A 81 -11.41 15.98 -17.47
N ALA A 82 -11.22 16.51 -16.26
CA ALA A 82 -10.14 17.44 -15.89
C ALA A 82 -8.92 16.72 -15.28
N GLY A 83 -9.03 15.43 -14.93
CA GLY A 83 -7.95 14.59 -14.38
C GLY A 83 -8.36 13.89 -13.08
N GLY A 84 -7.43 13.22 -12.40
CA GLY A 84 -7.65 12.69 -11.03
C GLY A 84 -6.85 11.44 -10.69
N ASN A 85 -6.73 10.51 -11.64
CA ASN A 85 -5.93 9.29 -11.46
C ASN A 85 -4.43 9.57 -11.69
N ALA A 86 -3.83 10.43 -10.87
CA ALA A 86 -2.44 10.81 -11.03
C ALA A 86 -1.73 11.09 -9.71
N LEU A 87 -0.45 10.72 -9.68
CA LEU A 87 0.49 11.14 -8.66
C LEU A 87 0.95 12.57 -8.98
N ILE A 88 0.78 13.49 -8.03
CA ILE A 88 1.17 14.89 -8.20
C ILE A 88 2.55 15.12 -7.59
N ARG A 89 3.49 15.63 -8.39
CA ARG A 89 4.84 15.99 -7.90
C ARG A 89 4.78 17.24 -7.01
N LEU A 90 5.36 17.14 -5.83
CA LEU A 90 5.52 18.27 -4.90
C LEU A 90 6.76 19.11 -5.27
N GLY A 91 6.63 20.43 -5.22
CA GLY A 91 7.76 21.37 -5.40
C GLY A 91 8.14 21.69 -6.86
N GLY A 92 7.46 21.09 -7.84
CA GLY A 92 7.55 21.46 -9.26
C GLY A 92 6.29 22.18 -9.77
N LYS A 93 6.18 22.41 -11.08
CA LYS A 93 4.97 22.99 -11.74
C LYS A 93 3.76 22.05 -11.76
N GLY A 94 3.50 21.30 -10.68
CA GLY A 94 2.34 20.43 -10.55
C GLY A 94 2.28 19.29 -11.59
N GLU A 95 3.44 18.81 -12.06
CA GLU A 95 3.48 17.70 -13.01
C GLU A 95 2.79 16.46 -12.43
N ALA A 96 1.85 15.92 -13.20
CA ALA A 96 1.03 14.79 -12.84
C ALA A 96 1.49 13.54 -13.60
N GLN A 97 1.81 12.46 -12.86
CA GLN A 97 2.07 11.15 -13.44
C GLN A 97 0.79 10.33 -13.35
N GLY A 98 0.09 10.15 -14.48
CA GLY A 98 -1.14 9.35 -14.49
C GLY A 98 -0.88 7.87 -14.20
N ILE A 99 -1.82 7.25 -13.51
CA ILE A 99 -1.82 5.85 -13.10
C ILE A 99 -3.19 5.23 -13.38
N ASP A 100 -3.24 3.94 -13.68
CA ASP A 100 -4.48 3.26 -14.05
C ASP A 100 -4.89 2.21 -12.99
N VAL A 101 -3.92 1.70 -12.22
CA VAL A 101 -4.14 0.75 -11.12
C VAL A 101 -2.99 0.84 -10.12
N VAL A 102 -3.27 0.55 -8.84
CA VAL A 102 -2.27 0.51 -7.78
C VAL A 102 -1.98 -0.93 -7.36
N PHE A 103 -0.71 -1.29 -7.27
CA PHE A 103 -0.25 -2.53 -6.66
C PHE A 103 0.44 -2.18 -5.33
N PRO A 104 -0.27 -2.23 -4.20
CA PRO A 104 0.32 -2.03 -2.89
C PRO A 104 1.14 -3.27 -2.50
N VAL A 105 2.46 -3.11 -2.41
CA VAL A 105 3.40 -4.15 -1.98
C VAL A 105 4.04 -3.73 -0.67
N MET A 106 3.21 -3.36 0.30
CA MET A 106 3.60 -2.80 1.60
C MET A 106 3.04 -3.68 2.73
N HIS A 107 3.70 -3.69 3.88
CA HIS A 107 3.37 -4.60 4.98
C HIS A 107 3.18 -3.85 6.30
N GLY A 108 2.34 -4.39 7.17
CA GLY A 108 2.11 -3.93 8.54
C GLY A 108 1.14 -2.74 8.66
N PRO A 109 1.22 -1.98 9.77
CA PRO A 109 0.31 -0.87 10.05
C PRO A 109 0.27 0.18 8.94
N LEU A 110 -0.90 0.78 8.72
CA LEU A 110 -1.26 1.70 7.64
C LEU A 110 -1.24 1.09 6.22
N CYS A 111 -0.71 -0.13 6.06
CA CYS A 111 -0.51 -0.78 4.77
C CYS A 111 -1.53 -1.91 4.56
N GLU A 112 -1.78 -2.71 5.59
CA GLU A 112 -2.66 -3.89 5.54
C GLU A 112 -3.94 -3.74 6.39
N ASP A 113 -4.08 -2.64 7.12
CA ASP A 113 -5.18 -2.37 8.06
C ASP A 113 -6.38 -1.63 7.45
N GLY A 114 -6.38 -1.43 6.14
CA GLY A 114 -7.44 -0.70 5.43
C GLY A 114 -7.15 0.79 5.24
N THR A 115 -6.10 1.36 5.86
CA THR A 115 -5.82 2.80 5.78
C THR A 115 -5.46 3.24 4.36
N ILE A 116 -4.47 2.58 3.73
CA ILE A 116 -4.09 2.89 2.36
C ILE A 116 -5.21 2.55 1.37
N GLN A 117 -5.93 1.46 1.61
CA GLN A 117 -7.09 1.06 0.81
C GLN A 117 -8.14 2.17 0.82
N GLY A 118 -8.42 2.78 1.99
CA GLY A 118 -9.35 3.89 2.08
C GLY A 118 -8.92 5.12 1.26
N LEU A 119 -7.62 5.42 1.21
CA LEU A 119 -7.11 6.47 0.32
C LEU A 119 -7.35 6.12 -1.16
N LEU A 120 -7.17 4.85 -1.55
CA LEU A 120 -7.37 4.38 -2.92
C LEU A 120 -8.86 4.40 -3.32
N GLU A 121 -9.76 4.03 -2.41
CA GLU A 121 -11.21 4.16 -2.60
C GLU A 121 -11.62 5.62 -2.80
N LEU A 122 -11.11 6.54 -1.98
CA LEU A 122 -11.41 7.97 -2.13
C LEU A 122 -10.86 8.57 -3.43
N ALA A 123 -9.77 8.00 -3.96
CA ALA A 123 -9.18 8.39 -5.23
C ALA A 123 -9.84 7.70 -6.44
N ASP A 124 -10.84 6.83 -6.23
CA ASP A 124 -11.48 6.00 -7.27
C ASP A 124 -10.47 5.24 -8.13
N LEU A 125 -9.45 4.66 -7.47
CA LEU A 125 -8.38 3.92 -8.12
C LEU A 125 -8.54 2.42 -7.90
N PRO A 126 -8.61 1.61 -8.97
CA PRO A 126 -8.50 0.17 -8.85
C PRO A 126 -7.17 -0.21 -8.17
N TYR A 127 -7.19 -1.22 -7.31
CA TYR A 127 -5.99 -1.69 -6.66
C TYR A 127 -5.99 -3.19 -6.38
N VAL A 128 -4.79 -3.76 -6.28
CA VAL A 128 -4.59 -5.19 -6.00
C VAL A 128 -4.78 -5.48 -4.51
N GLY A 129 -5.51 -6.55 -4.18
CA GLY A 129 -5.65 -7.07 -2.83
C GLY A 129 -7.05 -6.89 -2.23
N CYS A 130 -7.12 -6.83 -0.91
CA CYS A 130 -8.37 -6.78 -0.15
C CYS A 130 -8.99 -5.36 -0.11
N GLY A 131 -10.32 -5.30 -0.06
CA GLY A 131 -11.09 -4.09 0.25
C GLY A 131 -10.79 -3.53 1.65
N VAL A 132 -11.17 -2.28 1.93
CA VAL A 132 -10.98 -1.61 3.24
C VAL A 132 -11.42 -2.48 4.41
N LEU A 133 -12.66 -2.99 4.37
CA LEU A 133 -13.23 -3.81 5.46
C LEU A 133 -12.46 -5.12 5.65
N ALA A 134 -12.15 -5.81 4.55
CA ALA A 134 -11.45 -7.09 4.60
C ALA A 134 -10.02 -6.94 5.15
N SER A 135 -9.32 -5.89 4.73
CA SER A 135 -8.01 -5.51 5.28
C SER A 135 -8.08 -5.24 6.79
N ALA A 136 -8.99 -4.37 7.23
CA ALA A 136 -9.15 -4.05 8.64
C ALA A 136 -9.51 -5.27 9.50
N LEU A 137 -10.46 -6.10 9.04
CA LEU A 137 -10.85 -7.33 9.74
C LEU A 137 -9.73 -8.34 9.83
N ALA A 138 -8.96 -8.55 8.76
CA ALA A 138 -7.87 -9.52 8.73
C ALA A 138 -6.68 -9.07 9.59
N MET A 139 -6.42 -7.75 9.67
CA MET A 139 -5.33 -7.19 10.46
C MET A 139 -5.59 -7.28 11.96
N ASP A 140 -6.84 -7.09 12.41
CA ASP A 140 -7.22 -7.30 13.80
C ASP A 140 -7.52 -8.79 14.06
N LYS A 141 -6.55 -9.48 14.67
CA LYS A 141 -6.65 -10.92 14.98
C LYS A 141 -7.82 -11.27 15.90
N GLU A 142 -8.27 -10.36 16.76
CA GLU A 142 -9.45 -10.60 17.57
C GLU A 142 -10.70 -10.59 16.69
N MET A 143 -10.85 -9.55 15.86
CA MET A 143 -12.00 -9.42 14.97
C MET A 143 -12.05 -10.53 13.92
N ALA A 144 -10.92 -10.85 13.29
CA ALA A 144 -10.79 -11.98 12.38
C ALA A 144 -11.29 -13.28 13.02
N LYS A 145 -10.87 -13.57 14.26
CA LYS A 145 -11.30 -14.77 15.00
C LYS A 145 -12.79 -14.74 15.32
N ARG A 146 -13.35 -13.60 15.71
CA ARG A 146 -14.78 -13.46 15.99
C ARG A 146 -15.61 -13.77 14.74
N VAL A 147 -15.24 -13.20 13.59
CA VAL A 147 -15.93 -13.43 12.31
C VAL A 147 -15.74 -14.87 11.84
N ALA A 148 -14.53 -15.44 11.94
CA ALA A 148 -14.28 -16.83 11.60
C ALA A 148 -15.12 -17.80 12.44
N ARG A 149 -15.21 -17.58 13.75
CA ARG A 149 -16.05 -18.39 14.65
C ARG A 149 -17.53 -18.29 14.29
N ASP A 150 -18.02 -17.08 14.01
CA ASP A 150 -19.41 -16.85 13.60
C ASP A 150 -19.74 -17.57 12.29
N ALA A 151 -18.79 -17.59 11.36
CA ALA A 151 -18.89 -18.33 10.09
C ALA A 151 -18.67 -19.86 10.23
N GLY A 152 -18.48 -20.39 11.45
CA GLY A 152 -18.25 -21.81 11.70
C GLY A 152 -16.86 -22.33 11.32
N VAL A 153 -15.89 -21.44 11.08
CA VAL A 153 -14.49 -21.81 10.81
C VAL A 153 -13.80 -22.16 12.13
N PRO A 154 -13.14 -23.32 12.24
CA PRO A 154 -12.38 -23.68 13.44
C PRO A 154 -11.27 -22.67 13.76
N ILE A 155 -11.25 -22.17 14.99
CA ILE A 155 -10.21 -21.27 15.50
C ILE A 155 -9.60 -21.81 16.79
N VAL A 156 -8.36 -21.42 17.08
CA VAL A 156 -7.75 -21.72 18.37
C VAL A 156 -8.42 -20.90 19.49
N PRO A 157 -8.72 -21.52 20.66
CA PRO A 157 -9.26 -20.82 21.83
C PRO A 157 -8.42 -19.60 22.20
N TYR A 158 -9.06 -18.54 22.66
CA TYR A 158 -8.38 -17.30 23.05
C TYR A 158 -9.20 -16.50 24.05
N VAL A 159 -8.53 -15.61 24.77
CA VAL A 159 -9.12 -14.52 25.55
C VAL A 159 -8.49 -13.22 25.04
N SER A 160 -9.26 -12.14 24.95
CA SER A 160 -8.74 -10.80 24.63
C SER A 160 -8.59 -9.99 25.90
N LEU A 161 -7.44 -9.35 26.08
CA LEU A 161 -7.15 -8.46 27.19
C LEU A 161 -6.96 -7.04 26.67
N LYS A 162 -7.88 -6.15 27.03
CA LYS A 162 -7.74 -4.72 26.75
C LYS A 162 -6.97 -4.04 27.87
N HIS A 163 -6.15 -3.05 27.54
CA HIS A 163 -5.31 -2.31 28.50
C HIS A 163 -6.12 -1.73 29.67
N GLU A 164 -7.32 -1.23 29.41
CA GLU A 164 -8.21 -0.67 30.44
C GLU A 164 -8.71 -1.72 31.43
N VAL A 165 -9.09 -2.91 30.93
CA VAL A 165 -9.55 -4.03 31.75
C VAL A 165 -8.39 -4.54 32.61
N TRP A 166 -7.22 -4.70 32.01
CA TRP A 166 -6.00 -5.10 32.72
C TRP A 166 -5.62 -4.15 33.85
N LYS A 167 -5.77 -2.83 33.66
CA LYS A 167 -5.49 -1.85 34.71
C LYS A 167 -6.46 -1.94 35.88
N LYS A 168 -7.75 -2.23 35.63
CA LYS A 168 -8.77 -2.36 36.66
C LYS A 168 -8.62 -3.64 37.50
N GLU A 169 -8.15 -4.72 36.89
CA GLU A 169 -7.96 -6.01 37.57
C GLU A 169 -6.61 -6.14 38.31
N LYS A 170 -5.72 -5.13 38.18
CA LYS A 170 -4.43 -5.06 38.87
C LYS A 170 -4.46 -4.36 40.24
N GLN A 171 -5.59 -3.77 40.62
CA GLN A 171 -5.83 -3.16 41.93
C GLN A 171 -6.60 -4.14 42.82
#